data_AF-A0A9X0CGJ9-F1
#
_entry.id   AF-A0A9X0CGJ9-F1
#
_cell.length_a   1.000
_cell.length_b   1.000
_cell.length_c   1.000
_cell.angle_alpha   90.00
_cell.angle_beta   90.00
_cell.angle_gamma   90.00
#
_symmetry.space_group_name_H-M   'P 1'
#
loop_
_entity.id
_entity.type
_entity.pdbx_description
1 polymer ?
#
loop_
_entity_poly.entity_id
_entity_poly.type
_entity_poly.pdbx_seq_one_letter_code
_entity_poly.pdbx_strand_id
1 'polypeptide(L)'
;MKLCNRTRSALDFLLQCKNISRIVGALVNLEVVTRLSEVCCQQVVKDGALPVIFKVIKKCNRSLPHLEVIKYSITILFNVVKYPSVYRAVFEEPDSVDTLVELLANFRDKTFVFSKTCCLLVVLCRDSSIAQEILNMTKIVEDIKSVHNIAERNHRLEAKRNKIKSKVDKNTCQLAPPTPFKGKKSNSLKWQRRMDMVQDPLEAVRLLVRRLGLVGLDE
;
A
#
# COMPACT_ATOMS: atom_id res chain seq x y z
N MET A 1 -1.14 31.44 -1.20
CA MET A 1 -0.75 30.66 0.01
C MET A 1 0.36 29.68 -0.38
N LYS A 2 1.53 29.69 0.27
CA LYS A 2 2.67 28.82 -0.08
C LYS A 2 2.37 27.35 0.30
N LEU A 3 2.80 26.40 -0.54
CA LEU A 3 2.51 24.97 -0.42
C LEU A 3 2.96 24.37 0.92
N CYS A 4 4.10 24.82 1.45
CA CYS A 4 4.67 24.36 2.74
C CYS A 4 3.78 24.73 3.94
N ASN A 5 3.08 25.86 3.90
CA ASN A 5 2.21 26.29 5.01
C ASN A 5 0.97 25.38 5.15
N ARG A 6 0.57 24.71 4.07
CA ARG A 6 -0.54 23.74 4.07
C ARG A 6 -0.14 22.44 4.78
N THR A 7 1.12 22.03 4.70
CA THR A 7 1.65 20.83 5.38
C THR A 7 1.61 21.00 6.90
N ARG A 8 2.16 22.11 7.42
CA ARG A 8 2.19 22.40 8.85
C ARG A 8 0.78 22.55 9.45
N SER A 9 -0.10 23.30 8.79
CA SER A 9 -1.48 23.48 9.27
C SER A 9 -2.29 22.18 9.26
N ALA A 10 -2.05 21.27 8.31
CA ALA A 10 -2.68 19.95 8.30
C ALA A 10 -2.17 19.07 9.46
N LEU A 11 -0.89 19.20 9.83
CA LEU A 11 -0.26 18.40 10.88
C LEU A 11 -0.75 18.79 12.29
N ASP A 12 -0.73 20.08 12.62
CA ASP A 12 -1.22 20.61 13.91
C ASP A 12 -2.67 20.17 14.17
N PHE A 13 -3.43 20.06 13.08
CA PHE A 13 -4.82 19.67 13.08
C PHE A 13 -5.03 18.16 13.27
N LEU A 14 -4.22 17.30 12.64
CA LEU A 14 -4.27 15.84 12.82
C LEU A 14 -3.96 15.43 14.27
N LEU A 15 -3.09 16.18 14.95
CA LEU A 15 -2.70 15.95 16.34
C LEU A 15 -3.82 16.27 17.35
N GLN A 16 -4.73 17.19 17.03
CA GLN A 16 -5.76 17.69 17.97
C GLN A 16 -7.18 17.19 17.67
N CYS A 17 -7.47 16.73 16.46
CA CYS A 17 -8.85 16.43 16.04
C CYS A 17 -9.34 15.04 16.46
N LYS A 18 -10.49 14.98 17.17
CA LYS A 18 -11.30 13.75 17.36
C LYS A 18 -12.26 13.48 16.19
N ASN A 19 -12.40 14.43 15.27
CA ASN A 19 -13.34 14.35 14.15
C ASN A 19 -12.67 13.70 12.93
N ILE A 20 -13.17 12.54 12.52
CA ILE A 20 -12.59 11.75 11.43
C ILE A 20 -12.70 12.46 10.08
N SER A 21 -13.83 13.11 9.77
CA SER A 21 -14.02 13.82 8.49
C SER A 21 -12.97 14.92 8.30
N ARG A 22 -12.66 15.61 9.40
CA ARG A 22 -11.56 16.57 9.47
C ARG A 22 -10.22 15.91 9.15
N ILE A 23 -9.89 14.82 9.85
CA ILE A 23 -8.65 14.03 9.62
C ILE A 23 -8.53 13.63 8.13
N VAL A 24 -9.58 13.09 7.54
CA VAL A 24 -9.62 12.72 6.12
C VAL A 24 -9.32 13.92 5.23
N GLY A 25 -9.95 15.07 5.46
CA GLY A 25 -9.70 16.28 4.69
C GLY A 25 -8.24 16.77 4.73
N ALA A 26 -7.59 16.66 5.89
CA ALA A 26 -6.16 16.96 6.04
C ALA A 26 -5.29 15.96 5.27
N LEU A 27 -5.57 14.66 5.38
CA LEU A 27 -4.83 13.62 4.67
C LEU A 27 -5.00 13.68 3.15
N VAL A 28 -6.18 14.02 2.64
CA VAL A 28 -6.42 14.24 1.19
C VAL A 28 -5.51 15.34 0.66
N ASN A 29 -5.45 16.48 1.35
CA ASN A 29 -4.56 17.58 0.96
C ASN A 29 -3.09 17.15 0.99
N LEU A 30 -2.69 16.39 2.02
CA LEU A 30 -1.33 15.90 2.17
C LEU A 30 -0.94 14.87 1.10
N GLU A 31 -1.88 13.98 0.74
CA GLU A 31 -1.71 13.02 -0.34
C GLU A 31 -1.45 13.72 -1.68
N VAL A 32 -2.24 14.74 -2.00
CA VAL A 32 -2.10 15.48 -3.26
C VAL A 32 -0.73 16.13 -3.37
N VAL A 33 -0.24 16.80 -2.31
CA VAL A 33 1.04 17.50 -2.37
C VAL A 33 2.23 16.53 -2.40
N THR A 34 2.15 15.41 -1.69
CA THR A 34 3.20 14.37 -1.70
C THR A 34 3.26 13.59 -3.00
N ARG A 35 2.12 13.44 -3.69
CA ARG A 35 2.08 12.80 -5.02
C ARG A 35 2.82 13.62 -6.08
N LEU A 36 2.84 14.95 -5.95
CA LEU A 36 3.27 15.86 -7.02
C LEU A 36 4.67 16.45 -6.82
N SER A 37 5.28 16.34 -5.63
CA SER A 37 6.53 17.04 -5.34
C SER A 37 7.41 16.31 -4.31
N GLU A 38 8.65 16.01 -4.70
CA GLU A 38 9.69 15.51 -3.80
C GLU A 38 9.97 16.48 -2.65
N VAL A 39 9.99 17.78 -2.92
CA VAL A 39 10.18 18.83 -1.90
C VAL A 39 9.08 18.77 -0.85
N CYS A 40 7.84 18.47 -1.26
CA CYS A 40 6.76 18.26 -0.31
C CYS A 40 6.94 16.99 0.53
N CYS A 41 7.45 15.90 -0.06
CA CYS A 41 7.81 14.69 0.70
C CYS A 41 8.93 14.97 1.71
N GLN A 42 9.95 15.74 1.34
CA GLN A 42 10.99 16.21 2.26
C GLN A 42 10.40 17.05 3.39
N GLN A 43 9.46 17.95 3.08
CA GLN A 43 8.78 18.75 4.09
C GLN A 43 7.93 17.91 5.03
N VAL A 44 7.26 16.85 4.55
CA VAL A 44 6.51 15.88 5.38
C VAL A 44 7.41 15.20 6.41
N VAL A 45 8.60 14.78 6.01
CA VAL A 45 9.58 14.20 6.94
C VAL A 45 10.07 15.27 7.91
N LYS A 46 10.49 16.43 7.41
CA LYS A 46 11.05 17.53 8.21
C LYS A 46 10.08 18.08 9.26
N ASP A 47 8.80 18.18 8.94
CA ASP A 47 7.77 18.65 9.88
C ASP A 47 7.34 17.56 10.87
N GLY A 48 7.88 16.34 10.82
CA GLY A 48 7.54 15.26 11.75
C GLY A 48 6.14 14.68 11.51
N ALA A 49 5.72 14.60 10.24
CA ALA A 49 4.39 14.08 9.91
C ALA A 49 4.31 12.55 9.92
N LEU A 50 5.43 11.83 9.70
CA LEU A 50 5.43 10.37 9.68
C LEU A 50 4.97 9.73 11.01
N PRO A 51 5.47 10.15 12.19
CA PRO A 51 4.98 9.61 13.47
C PRO A 51 3.47 9.80 13.65
N VAL A 52 2.94 10.93 13.20
CA VAL A 52 1.50 11.25 13.28
C VAL A 52 0.70 10.35 12.36
N ILE A 53 1.17 10.12 11.13
CA ILE A 53 0.53 9.22 10.17
C ILE A 53 0.49 7.79 10.73
N PHE A 54 1.60 7.26 11.24
CA PHE A 54 1.61 5.91 11.85
C PHE A 54 0.70 5.83 13.08
N LYS A 55 0.70 6.85 13.95
CA LYS A 55 -0.21 6.92 15.11
C LYS A 55 -1.69 6.92 14.70
N VAL A 56 -2.03 7.62 13.62
CA VAL A 56 -3.40 7.64 13.09
C VAL A 56 -3.76 6.28 12.50
N ILE A 57 -2.87 5.64 11.74
CA ILE A 57 -3.07 4.27 11.21
C ILE A 57 -3.36 3.28 12.36
N LYS A 58 -2.53 3.27 13.40
CA LYS A 58 -2.67 2.36 14.56
C LYS A 58 -4.00 2.52 15.31
N LYS A 59 -4.63 3.70 15.22
CA LYS A 59 -5.95 3.97 15.84
C LYS A 59 -7.13 3.65 14.92
N CYS A 60 -6.89 3.26 13.68
CA CYS A 60 -7.96 3.02 12.72
C CYS A 60 -8.57 1.63 12.85
N ASN A 61 -9.87 1.56 12.57
CA ASN A 61 -10.63 0.30 12.55
C ASN A 61 -11.16 0.01 11.12
N ARG A 62 -12.03 -0.98 11.02
CA ARG A 62 -12.55 -1.49 9.74
C ARG A 62 -13.79 -0.75 9.20
N SER A 63 -14.29 0.28 9.88
CA SER A 63 -15.40 1.09 9.38
C SER A 63 -14.99 1.95 8.18
N LEU A 64 -15.94 2.30 7.31
CA LEU A 64 -15.69 3.10 6.10
C LEU A 64 -14.89 4.40 6.32
N PRO A 65 -15.23 5.27 7.29
CA PRO A 65 -14.47 6.49 7.51
C PRO A 65 -13.01 6.22 7.90
N HIS A 66 -12.74 5.17 8.68
CA HIS A 66 -11.38 4.78 9.04
C HIS A 66 -10.62 4.14 7.87
N LEU A 67 -11.30 3.44 6.97
CA LEU A 67 -10.67 2.93 5.74
C LEU A 67 -10.19 4.07 4.83
N GLU A 68 -10.91 5.19 4.77
CA GLU A 68 -10.43 6.36 4.04
C GLU A 68 -9.17 6.96 4.68
N VAL A 69 -9.15 7.07 6.01
CA VAL A 69 -7.97 7.51 6.75
C VAL A 69 -6.76 6.62 6.43
N ILE A 70 -6.92 5.29 6.51
CA ILE A 70 -5.87 4.32 6.20
C ILE A 70 -5.42 4.47 4.73
N LYS A 71 -6.36 4.56 3.79
CA LYS A 71 -6.11 4.72 2.35
C LYS A 71 -5.19 5.91 2.06
N TYR A 72 -5.53 7.10 2.55
CA TYR A 72 -4.71 8.29 2.30
C TYR A 72 -3.39 8.23 3.04
N SER A 73 -3.38 7.71 4.28
CA SER A 73 -2.15 7.53 5.07
C SER A 73 -1.13 6.65 4.36
N ILE A 74 -1.52 5.45 3.90
CA ILE A 74 -0.63 4.54 3.16
C ILE A 74 -0.20 5.16 1.84
N THR A 75 -1.08 5.90 1.16
CA THR A 75 -0.73 6.56 -0.10
C THR A 75 0.32 7.65 0.11
N ILE A 76 0.23 8.42 1.20
CA ILE A 76 1.25 9.41 1.59
C ILE A 76 2.59 8.71 1.86
N LEU A 77 2.61 7.65 2.68
CA LEU A 77 3.82 6.87 2.95
C LEU A 77 4.40 6.32 1.64
N PHE A 78 3.56 5.78 0.76
CA PHE A 78 3.95 5.29 -0.56
C PHE A 78 4.56 6.38 -1.44
N ASN A 79 4.01 7.59 -1.41
CA ASN A 79 4.57 8.73 -2.14
C ASN A 79 5.95 9.12 -1.60
N VAL A 80 6.14 9.14 -0.27
CA VAL A 80 7.43 9.46 0.36
C VAL A 80 8.50 8.44 0.00
N VAL A 81 8.22 7.13 0.07
CA VAL A 81 9.22 6.10 -0.22
C VAL A 81 9.67 6.02 -1.68
N LYS A 82 8.97 6.70 -2.60
CA LYS A 82 9.41 6.79 -4.01
C LYS A 82 10.68 7.62 -4.17
N TYR A 83 10.99 8.49 -3.23
CA TYR A 83 12.06 9.47 -3.33
C TYR A 83 13.31 9.02 -2.55
N PRO A 84 14.46 8.84 -3.23
CA PRO A 84 15.70 8.38 -2.60
C PRO A 84 16.18 9.26 -1.44
N SER A 85 15.83 10.56 -1.41
CA SER A 85 16.27 11.46 -0.35
C SER A 85 15.59 11.22 1.01
N VAL A 86 14.44 10.52 1.04
CA VAL A 86 13.58 10.46 2.23
C VAL A 86 12.93 9.10 2.50
N TYR A 87 13.09 8.11 1.61
CA TYR A 87 12.45 6.81 1.79
C TYR A 87 12.80 6.14 3.12
N ARG A 88 14.04 6.28 3.56
CA ARG A 88 14.55 5.62 4.77
C ARG A 88 13.85 6.11 6.03
N ALA A 89 13.44 7.37 6.06
CA ALA A 89 12.69 7.95 7.17
C ALA A 89 11.38 7.20 7.44
N VAL A 90 10.72 6.63 6.42
CA VAL A 90 9.50 5.83 6.61
C VAL A 90 9.80 4.49 7.28
N PHE A 91 10.95 3.88 6.98
CA PHE A 91 11.36 2.62 7.59
C PHE A 91 11.85 2.81 9.04
N GLU A 92 12.56 3.91 9.31
CA GLU A 92 13.13 4.23 10.62
C GLU A 92 12.09 4.68 11.65
N GLU A 93 10.83 4.91 11.26
CA GLU A 93 9.76 5.20 12.20
C GLU A 93 9.50 4.00 13.15
N PRO A 94 9.28 4.25 14.46
CA PRO A 94 9.01 3.18 15.43
C PRO A 94 7.82 2.29 15.05
N ASP A 95 8.03 0.98 15.10
CA ASP A 95 7.10 -0.08 14.70
C ASP A 95 6.56 0.07 13.26
N SER A 96 7.31 0.74 12.36
CA SER A 96 6.88 0.95 10.97
C SER A 96 6.54 -0.36 10.28
N VAL A 97 7.46 -1.32 10.31
CA VAL A 97 7.29 -2.64 9.67
C VAL A 97 6.13 -3.41 10.31
N ASP A 98 6.09 -3.50 11.65
CA ASP A 98 4.99 -4.15 12.38
C ASP A 98 3.63 -3.57 11.98
N THR A 99 3.51 -2.24 11.94
CA THR A 99 2.25 -1.56 11.56
C THR A 99 1.83 -1.88 10.13
N LEU A 100 2.79 -1.90 9.20
CA LEU A 100 2.51 -2.21 7.79
C LEU A 100 2.10 -3.68 7.61
N VAL A 101 2.74 -4.60 8.31
CA VAL A 101 2.43 -6.04 8.22
C VAL A 101 1.11 -6.36 8.92
N GLU A 102 0.81 -5.70 10.04
CA GLU A 102 -0.48 -5.77 10.71
C GLU A 102 -1.62 -5.28 9.79
N LEU A 103 -1.40 -4.21 9.02
CA LEU A 103 -2.36 -3.77 8.00
C LEU A 103 -2.65 -4.87 6.95
N LEU A 104 -1.62 -5.61 6.51
CA LEU A 104 -1.81 -6.72 5.57
C LEU A 104 -2.67 -7.84 6.18
N ALA A 105 -2.43 -8.20 7.43
CA ALA A 105 -3.19 -9.23 8.13
C ALA A 105 -4.65 -8.82 8.38
N ASN A 106 -4.85 -7.58 8.85
CA ASN A 106 -6.14 -7.07 9.31
C ASN A 106 -7.04 -6.56 8.19
N PHE A 107 -6.50 -6.17 7.03
CA PHE A 107 -7.24 -5.56 5.92
C PHE A 107 -7.13 -6.33 4.61
N ARG A 108 -6.89 -7.65 4.69
CA ARG A 108 -6.79 -8.57 3.54
C ARG A 108 -7.97 -8.58 2.56
N ASP A 109 -9.17 -8.23 3.01
CA ASP A 109 -10.38 -8.10 2.18
C ASP A 109 -10.55 -6.70 1.57
N LYS A 110 -9.70 -5.73 1.93
CA LYS A 110 -9.71 -4.36 1.42
C LYS A 110 -8.61 -4.21 0.40
N THR A 111 -8.93 -4.59 -0.84
CA THR A 111 -7.98 -4.73 -1.96
C THR A 111 -7.03 -3.54 -2.10
N PHE A 112 -7.53 -2.31 -2.08
CA PHE A 112 -6.68 -1.11 -2.17
C PHE A 112 -5.66 -1.02 -1.03
N VAL A 113 -6.12 -1.13 0.22
CA VAL A 113 -5.26 -1.03 1.41
C VAL A 113 -4.19 -2.12 1.35
N PHE A 114 -4.61 -3.35 1.11
CA PHE A 114 -3.73 -4.50 1.02
C PHE A 114 -2.68 -4.35 -0.09
N SER A 115 -3.11 -4.11 -1.33
CA SER A 115 -2.21 -3.98 -2.49
C SER A 115 -1.24 -2.82 -2.33
N LYS A 116 -1.71 -1.67 -1.84
CA LYS A 116 -0.87 -0.48 -1.65
C LYS A 116 0.16 -0.68 -0.54
N THR A 117 -0.19 -1.35 0.55
CA THR A 117 0.75 -1.71 1.63
C THR A 117 1.81 -2.70 1.16
N CYS A 118 1.42 -3.74 0.39
CA CYS A 118 2.38 -4.63 -0.25
C CYS A 118 3.37 -3.86 -1.14
N CYS A 119 2.85 -2.94 -1.97
CA CYS A 119 3.70 -2.11 -2.83
C CYS A 119 4.64 -1.20 -2.02
N LEU A 120 4.17 -0.61 -0.93
CA LEU A 120 5.00 0.19 -0.01
C LEU A 120 6.18 -0.62 0.53
N LEU A 121 5.93 -1.82 1.04
CA LEU A 121 6.99 -2.72 1.51
C LEU A 121 7.94 -3.15 0.39
N VAL A 122 7.42 -3.45 -0.82
CA VAL A 122 8.26 -3.76 -2.00
C VAL A 122 9.20 -2.60 -2.32
N VAL A 123 8.73 -1.35 -2.25
CA VAL A 123 9.54 -0.18 -2.55
C VAL A 123 10.60 0.06 -1.48
N LEU A 124 10.27 -0.12 -0.20
CA LEU A 124 11.24 -0.06 0.90
C LEU A 124 12.34 -1.11 0.76
N CYS A 125 11.95 -2.37 0.47
CA CYS A 125 12.87 -3.48 0.26
C CYS A 125 13.73 -3.34 -1.02
N ARG A 126 13.61 -2.24 -1.77
CA ARG A 126 14.55 -1.92 -2.86
C ARG A 126 15.95 -1.68 -2.31
N ASP A 127 16.03 -1.10 -1.13
CA ASP A 127 17.25 -1.05 -0.33
C ASP A 127 17.52 -2.44 0.26
N SER A 128 18.69 -3.01 -0.05
CA SER A 128 19.07 -4.32 0.45
C SER A 128 19.28 -4.34 1.96
N SER A 129 19.70 -3.22 2.58
CA SER A 129 19.84 -3.15 4.04
C SER A 129 18.49 -3.33 4.72
N ILE A 130 17.47 -2.58 4.30
CA ILE A 130 16.09 -2.69 4.80
C ILE A 130 15.54 -4.10 4.57
N ALA A 131 15.77 -4.69 3.39
CA ALA A 131 15.32 -6.05 3.11
C ALA A 131 15.95 -7.08 4.06
N GLN A 132 17.25 -6.98 4.35
CA GLN A 132 17.93 -7.87 5.30
C GLN A 132 17.45 -7.66 6.73
N GLU A 133 17.22 -6.41 7.16
CA GLU A 133 16.66 -6.11 8.48
C GLU A 133 15.28 -6.76 8.66
N ILE A 134 14.40 -6.64 7.66
CA ILE A 134 13.08 -7.30 7.67
C ILE A 134 13.22 -8.82 7.70
N LEU A 135 14.17 -9.40 6.96
CA LEU A 135 14.41 -10.85 6.95
C LEU A 135 14.91 -11.39 8.30
N ASN A 136 15.59 -10.55 9.09
CA ASN A 136 16.02 -10.90 10.45
C ASN A 136 14.88 -10.85 11.49
N MET A 137 13.73 -10.27 11.12
CA MET A 137 12.53 -10.22 11.97
C MET A 137 11.67 -11.47 11.75
N THR A 138 11.96 -12.56 12.46
CA THR A 138 11.31 -13.88 12.25
C THR A 138 9.78 -13.80 12.26
N LYS A 139 9.20 -13.11 13.26
CA LYS A 139 7.75 -12.92 13.37
C LYS A 139 7.16 -12.22 12.14
N ILE A 140 7.81 -11.16 11.67
CA ILE A 140 7.38 -10.40 10.47
C ILE A 140 7.42 -11.29 9.23
N VAL A 141 8.48 -12.08 9.05
CA VAL A 141 8.62 -13.00 7.93
C VAL A 141 7.51 -14.06 7.94
N GLU A 142 7.20 -14.62 9.12
CA GLU A 142 6.10 -15.58 9.30
C GLU A 142 4.74 -14.95 8.98
N ASP A 143 4.48 -13.73 9.43
CA ASP A 143 3.25 -12.99 9.14
C ASP A 143 3.09 -12.72 7.64
N ILE A 144 4.18 -12.31 6.95
CA ILE A 144 4.18 -12.10 5.49
C ILE A 144 3.89 -13.41 4.75
N LYS A 145 4.50 -14.53 5.16
CA LYS A 145 4.24 -15.87 4.58
C LYS A 145 2.77 -16.28 4.80
N SER A 146 2.25 -16.09 6.00
CA SER A 146 0.85 -16.38 6.34
C SER A 146 -0.12 -15.57 5.46
N VAL A 147 0.13 -14.27 5.33
CA VAL A 147 -0.64 -13.37 4.46
C VAL A 147 -0.61 -13.84 3.00
N HIS A 148 0.57 -14.23 2.48
CA HIS A 148 0.71 -14.76 1.12
C HIS A 148 -0.13 -16.03 0.92
N ASN A 149 -0.03 -17.00 1.82
CA ASN A 149 -0.75 -18.28 1.73
C ASN A 149 -2.27 -18.07 1.77
N ILE A 150 -2.75 -17.13 2.58
CA ILE A 150 -4.17 -16.76 2.64
C ILE A 150 -4.61 -16.10 1.32
N ALA A 151 -3.81 -15.19 0.76
CA ALA A 151 -4.13 -14.54 -0.51
C ALA A 151 -4.21 -15.55 -1.66
N GLU A 152 -3.28 -16.52 -1.74
CA GLU A 152 -3.32 -17.59 -2.73
C GLU A 152 -4.54 -18.48 -2.57
N ARG A 153 -4.88 -18.87 -1.33
CA ARG A 153 -6.07 -19.64 -1.03
C ARG A 153 -7.34 -18.90 -1.46
N ASN A 154 -7.46 -17.61 -1.14
CA ASN A 154 -8.61 -16.79 -1.49
C ASN A 154 -8.76 -16.66 -3.01
N HIS A 155 -7.68 -16.39 -3.73
CA HIS A 155 -7.70 -16.35 -5.19
C HIS A 155 -8.13 -17.70 -5.80
N ARG A 156 -7.61 -18.82 -5.29
CA ARG A 156 -8.02 -20.17 -5.73
C ARG A 156 -9.51 -20.43 -5.50
N LEU A 157 -10.05 -19.99 -4.37
CA LEU A 157 -11.49 -20.10 -4.07
C LEU A 157 -12.33 -19.22 -4.99
N GLU A 158 -11.89 -17.99 -5.26
CA GLU A 158 -12.58 -17.08 -6.16
C GLU A 158 -12.60 -17.59 -7.61
N ALA A 159 -11.47 -18.14 -8.08
CA ALA A 159 -11.40 -18.80 -9.38
C ALA A 159 -12.35 -20.00 -9.49
N LYS A 160 -12.53 -20.79 -8.41
CA LYS A 160 -13.51 -21.88 -8.37
C LYS A 160 -14.95 -21.35 -8.42
N ARG A 161 -15.27 -20.29 -7.67
CA ARG A 161 -16.59 -19.64 -7.69
C ARG A 161 -16.93 -19.09 -9.06
N ASN A 162 -16.00 -18.41 -9.72
CA ASN A 162 -16.19 -17.85 -11.06
C ASN A 162 -16.41 -18.95 -12.11
N LYS A 163 -15.72 -20.10 -11.99
CA LYS A 163 -15.99 -21.26 -12.85
C LYS A 163 -17.41 -21.81 -12.67
N ILE A 164 -17.90 -21.91 -11.43
CA ILE A 164 -19.28 -22.36 -11.14
C ILE A 164 -20.28 -21.35 -11.71
N LYS A 165 -20.08 -20.06 -11.46
CA LYS A 165 -20.93 -18.98 -11.97
C LYS A 165 -20.99 -18.97 -13.50
N SER A 166 -19.84 -19.11 -14.18
CA SER A 166 -19.79 -19.21 -15.64
C SER A 166 -20.44 -20.47 -16.22
N LYS A 167 -20.56 -21.57 -15.44
CA LYS A 167 -21.32 -22.76 -15.85
C LYS A 167 -22.84 -22.55 -15.70
N VAL A 168 -23.26 -21.75 -14.72
CA VAL A 168 -24.66 -21.35 -14.53
C VAL A 168 -25.09 -20.31 -15.57
N ASP A 169 -24.23 -19.32 -15.85
CA ASP A 169 -24.49 -18.25 -16.82
C ASP A 169 -24.45 -18.74 -18.29
N LYS A 170 -23.79 -19.87 -18.57
CA LYS A 170 -23.81 -20.51 -19.91
C LYS A 170 -25.18 -21.07 -20.32
N ASN A 171 -26.16 -21.07 -19.42
CA ASN A 171 -27.56 -21.37 -19.74
C ASN A 171 -28.36 -20.13 -20.20
N THR A 172 -27.73 -18.97 -20.42
CA THR A 172 -28.42 -17.80 -21.02
C THR A 172 -27.48 -17.06 -21.98
N CYS A 173 -27.85 -17.11 -23.26
CA CYS A 173 -27.42 -16.35 -24.44
C CYS A 173 -25.99 -15.76 -24.52
N GLN A 174 -25.26 -16.24 -25.53
CA GLN A 174 -23.96 -15.75 -25.97
C GLN A 174 -24.06 -14.37 -26.63
N LEU A 175 -23.15 -13.45 -26.27
CA LEU A 175 -22.83 -12.25 -27.04
C LEU A 175 -21.29 -12.07 -27.15
N ALA A 176 -20.91 -11.47 -28.27
CA ALA A 176 -19.63 -11.52 -29.00
C ALA A 176 -18.34 -11.09 -28.23
N PRO A 177 -17.15 -11.52 -28.70
CA PRO A 177 -15.87 -11.19 -28.06
C PRO A 177 -15.42 -9.73 -28.30
N PRO A 178 -14.77 -9.07 -27.31
CA PRO A 178 -14.15 -7.77 -27.51
C PRO A 178 -12.78 -7.88 -28.21
N THR A 179 -12.47 -6.88 -29.02
CA THR A 179 -11.24 -6.73 -29.81
C THR A 179 -10.00 -6.40 -28.97
N PRO A 180 -8.79 -6.85 -29.37
CA PRO A 180 -7.57 -6.66 -28.59
C PRO A 180 -6.93 -5.27 -28.81
N PHE A 181 -6.80 -4.49 -27.74
CA PHE A 181 -6.08 -3.21 -27.74
C PHE A 181 -4.57 -3.44 -27.58
N LYS A 182 -3.77 -3.03 -28.58
CA LYS A 182 -2.30 -3.11 -28.55
C LYS A 182 -1.69 -1.87 -27.87
N GLY A 183 -1.12 -2.04 -26.67
CA GLY A 183 -0.36 -1.00 -25.98
C GLY A 183 1.12 -0.98 -26.36
N LYS A 184 1.60 0.17 -26.88
CA LYS A 184 3.03 0.43 -27.19
C LYS A 184 3.90 0.47 -25.92
N LYS A 185 5.12 -0.05 -26.03
CA LYS A 185 6.17 -0.01 -24.98
C LYS A 185 6.90 1.33 -24.99
N SER A 186 7.18 1.90 -23.81
CA SER A 186 8.23 2.93 -23.64
C SER A 186 8.90 2.84 -22.25
N ASN A 187 10.24 2.93 -22.23
CA ASN A 187 11.15 3.04 -21.06
C ASN A 187 11.17 4.52 -20.59
N SER A 188 11.40 4.96 -19.33
CA SER A 188 12.38 4.57 -18.30
C SER A 188 11.87 4.87 -16.86
N LEU A 189 10.57 5.09 -16.64
CA LEU A 189 9.91 5.22 -15.31
C LEU A 189 9.04 4.01 -14.95
N LYS A 190 9.32 2.85 -15.57
CA LYS A 190 8.40 1.71 -15.64
C LYS A 190 7.97 1.17 -14.27
N TRP A 191 8.86 1.10 -13.29
CA TRP A 191 8.55 0.39 -12.04
C TRP A 191 7.67 1.20 -11.07
N GLN A 192 7.86 2.53 -10.95
CA GLN A 192 6.99 3.40 -10.13
C GLN A 192 5.56 3.36 -10.65
N ARG A 193 5.40 3.53 -11.97
CA ARG A 193 4.09 3.41 -12.62
C ARG A 193 3.49 2.03 -12.44
N ARG A 194 4.30 0.97 -12.57
CA ARG A 194 3.83 -0.41 -12.34
C ARG A 194 3.30 -0.58 -10.92
N MET A 195 4.02 -0.14 -9.88
CA MET A 195 3.56 -0.26 -8.49
C MET A 195 2.32 0.60 -8.20
N ASP A 196 2.20 1.78 -8.84
CA ASP A 196 0.96 2.58 -8.77
C ASP A 196 -0.23 1.87 -9.43
N MET A 197 0.02 1.02 -10.42
CA MET A 197 -1.00 0.28 -11.17
C MET A 197 -1.33 -1.09 -10.60
N VAL A 198 -0.54 -1.65 -9.67
CA VAL A 198 -0.88 -2.93 -9.05
C VAL A 198 -2.11 -2.73 -8.16
N GLN A 199 -3.25 -3.22 -8.65
CA GLN A 199 -4.51 -3.25 -7.92
C GLN A 199 -4.81 -4.66 -7.39
N ASP A 200 -4.33 -5.70 -8.07
CA ASP A 200 -4.56 -7.08 -7.69
C ASP A 200 -3.82 -7.46 -6.39
N PRO A 201 -4.54 -7.86 -5.32
CA PRO A 201 -3.93 -8.24 -4.04
C PRO A 201 -2.92 -9.37 -4.16
N LEU A 202 -3.21 -10.37 -5.00
CA LEU A 202 -2.35 -11.54 -5.14
C LEU A 202 -1.04 -11.18 -5.85
N GLU A 203 -1.11 -10.43 -6.94
CA GLU A 203 0.08 -9.89 -7.61
C GLU A 203 0.92 -9.05 -6.64
N ALA A 204 0.28 -8.18 -5.84
CA ALA A 204 0.97 -7.31 -4.91
C ALA A 204 1.77 -8.08 -3.85
N VAL A 205 1.16 -9.09 -3.20
CA VAL A 205 1.85 -9.90 -2.19
C VAL A 205 2.92 -10.81 -2.79
N ARG A 206 2.70 -11.36 -4.00
CA ARG A 206 3.72 -12.15 -4.71
C ARG A 206 4.96 -11.32 -5.04
N LEU A 207 4.77 -10.05 -5.41
CA LEU A 207 5.89 -9.13 -5.62
C LEU A 207 6.68 -8.90 -4.32
N LEU A 208 6.00 -8.78 -3.17
CA LEU A 208 6.64 -8.63 -1.86
C LEU A 208 7.45 -9.87 -1.49
N VAL A 209 6.84 -11.05 -1.53
CA VAL A 209 7.49 -12.33 -1.21
C VAL A 209 8.69 -12.57 -2.12
N ARG A 210 8.54 -12.31 -3.43
CA ARG A 210 9.66 -12.39 -4.39
C ARG A 210 10.77 -11.39 -4.06
N ARG A 211 10.41 -10.16 -3.68
CA ARG A 211 11.40 -9.11 -3.36
C ARG A 211 12.24 -9.46 -2.15
N LEU A 212 11.63 -10.13 -1.16
CA LEU A 212 12.30 -10.63 0.03
C LEU A 212 13.00 -11.99 -0.19
N GLY A 213 12.92 -12.59 -1.39
CA GLY A 213 13.51 -13.91 -1.64
C GLY A 213 12.83 -15.04 -0.87
N LEU A 214 11.56 -14.86 -0.48
CA LEU A 214 10.78 -15.85 0.28
C LEU A 214 10.08 -16.89 -0.62
N VAL A 215 10.25 -16.79 -1.93
CA VAL A 215 9.73 -17.77 -2.90
C VAL A 215 10.74 -18.91 -3.05
N GLY A 216 10.48 -20.04 -2.38
CA GLY A 216 11.24 -21.29 -2.55
C GLY A 216 11.66 -21.97 -1.24
N LEU A 217 10.74 -22.73 -0.62
CA LEU A 217 11.02 -23.91 0.22
C LEU A 217 9.86 -24.94 0.12
N ASP A 218 9.09 -24.89 -0.96
CA ASP A 218 8.02 -25.86 -1.27
C ASP A 218 8.00 -26.08 -2.79
N GLU A 219 9.04 -26.71 -3.32
CA GLU A 219 8.98 -27.53 -4.55
C GLU A 219 9.28 -28.98 -4.18
#